data_AF-A0A482UVJ1-F1
#
_entry.id   AF-A0A482UVJ1-F1
#
_cell.length_a   1.000
_cell.length_b   1.000
_cell.length_c   1.000
_cell.angle_alpha   90.00
_cell.angle_beta   90.00
_cell.angle_gamma   90.00
#
_symmetry.space_group_name_H-M   'P 1'
#
loop_
_entity.id
_entity.type
_entity.pdbx_description
1 polymer ?
#
loop_
_entity_poly.entity_id
_entity_poly.type
_entity_poly.pdbx_seq_one_letter_code
_entity_poly.pdbx_strand_id
1 'polypeptide(L)'
;MCICYTGNVLTSPIYNLDYYHHLAKEVMAAGADILCIKDMAGLLRPLEVAPFMKTLRDAVGDTVAIHFHTHATSSGSVATCMSMAQSGCTIIDSASASMSDGTSQPSLHTLLAMLQGGDRDPGINYMDLEVCVPCMGSMCMCMYIFGELVYLLPFSFASPSPMTNTGLASETCTPPSSPA
;
A
#
# COMPACT_ATOMS: atom_id res chain seq x y z
N MET A 1 3.88 13.67 1.93
CA MET A 1 4.61 13.61 3.22
C MET A 1 4.06 12.45 4.06
N CYS A 2 4.81 11.93 5.03
CA CYS A 2 4.41 10.73 5.79
C CYS A 2 4.35 10.99 7.30
N ILE A 3 3.31 10.47 7.97
CA ILE A 3 3.19 10.41 9.43
C ILE A 3 3.46 8.98 9.89
N CYS A 4 4.42 8.80 10.80
CA CYS A 4 4.71 7.49 11.37
C CYS A 4 3.65 7.12 12.42
N TYR A 5 3.03 5.94 12.25
CA TYR A 5 2.09 5.39 13.21
C TYR A 5 2.82 4.66 14.34
N THR A 6 2.38 4.90 15.57
CA THR A 6 2.91 4.23 16.76
C THR A 6 1.83 4.11 17.85
N GLY A 7 1.95 3.04 18.64
CA GLY A 7 1.03 2.75 19.75
C GLY A 7 -0.35 2.30 19.30
N ASN A 8 -1.34 2.56 20.16
CA ASN A 8 -2.76 2.31 19.91
C ASN A 8 -3.52 3.63 20.06
N VAL A 9 -4.12 4.12 18.99
CA VAL A 9 -4.85 5.40 18.99
C VAL A 9 -6.04 5.48 19.95
N LEU A 10 -6.64 4.35 20.30
CA LEU A 10 -7.80 4.29 21.20
C LEU A 10 -7.41 4.26 22.69
N THR A 11 -6.13 4.06 22.98
CA THR A 11 -5.67 3.57 24.29
C THR A 11 -4.41 4.28 24.78
N SER A 12 -3.63 4.85 23.86
CA SER A 12 -2.39 5.55 24.17
C SER A 12 -2.68 6.94 24.74
N PRO A 13 -2.02 7.34 25.85
CA PRO A 13 -2.21 8.68 26.42
C PRO A 13 -1.52 9.79 25.60
N ILE A 14 -0.51 9.43 24.80
CA ILE A 14 0.30 10.40 24.03
C ILE A 14 -0.09 10.34 22.54
N TYR A 15 -0.09 9.14 21.96
CA TYR A 15 -0.36 8.92 20.54
C TYR A 15 -1.84 8.57 20.31
N ASN A 16 -2.71 9.52 20.64
CA ASN A 16 -4.16 9.39 20.51
C ASN A 16 -4.67 10.01 19.19
N LEU A 17 -5.98 9.95 18.96
CA LEU A 17 -6.59 10.53 17.76
C LEU A 17 -6.32 12.03 17.60
N ASP A 18 -6.37 12.80 18.69
CA ASP A 18 -6.12 14.25 18.66
C ASP A 18 -4.70 14.56 18.19
N TYR A 19 -3.71 13.80 18.65
CA TYR A 19 -2.32 13.91 18.20
C TYR A 19 -2.21 13.77 16.68
N TYR A 20 -2.81 12.72 16.11
CA TYR A 20 -2.76 12.49 14.66
C TYR A 20 -3.58 13.51 13.87
N HIS A 21 -4.69 14.01 14.41
CA HIS A 21 -5.47 15.09 13.81
C HIS A 21 -4.63 16.38 13.68
N HIS A 22 -3.95 16.79 14.75
CA HIS A 22 -3.10 17.97 14.74
C HIS A 22 -1.92 17.79 13.79
N LEU A 23 -1.24 16.64 13.85
CA LEU A 23 -0.10 16.35 12.99
C LEU A 23 -0.48 16.31 11.50
N ALA A 24 -1.66 15.77 11.17
CA ALA A 24 -2.16 15.79 9.80
C ALA A 24 -2.39 17.23 9.29
N LYS A 25 -2.91 18.13 10.12
CA LYS A 25 -3.06 19.55 9.76
C LYS A 25 -1.72 20.23 9.54
N GLU A 26 -0.73 19.97 10.40
CA GLU A 26 0.62 20.53 10.24
C GLU A 26 1.27 20.06 8.94
N VAL A 27 1.15 18.76 8.62
CA VAL A 27 1.67 18.19 7.38
C VAL A 27 1.02 18.82 6.13
N MET A 28 -0.29 19.03 6.16
CA MET A 28 -0.98 19.71 5.05
C MET A 28 -0.62 21.20 4.96
N ALA A 29 -0.49 21.88 6.10
CA ALA A 29 -0.05 23.28 6.14
C ALA A 29 1.38 23.47 5.63
N ALA A 30 2.22 22.43 5.74
CA ALA A 30 3.56 22.38 5.15
C ALA A 30 3.56 22.16 3.62
N GLY A 31 2.39 21.99 2.99
CA GLY A 31 2.25 21.89 1.54
C GLY A 31 2.30 20.47 0.97
N ALA A 32 1.90 19.45 1.73
CA ALA A 32 1.82 18.08 1.23
C ALA A 32 0.63 17.88 0.26
N ASP A 33 0.87 17.29 -0.91
CA ASP A 33 -0.20 16.91 -1.85
C ASP A 33 -0.91 15.61 -1.45
N ILE A 34 -0.14 14.66 -0.91
CA ILE A 34 -0.59 13.35 -0.47
C ILE A 34 -0.19 13.15 0.98
N LEU A 35 -1.16 12.73 1.80
CA LEU A 35 -0.94 12.34 3.18
C LEU A 35 -0.67 10.84 3.23
N CYS A 36 0.54 10.45 3.63
CA CYS A 36 0.88 9.05 3.85
C CYS A 36 0.86 8.72 5.35
N ILE A 37 0.24 7.60 5.71
CA ILE A 37 0.32 6.99 7.04
C ILE A 37 1.27 5.82 6.96
N LYS A 38 2.39 5.90 7.69
CA LYS A 38 3.46 4.93 7.68
C LYS A 38 3.48 4.12 8.97
N ASP A 39 2.92 2.93 8.93
CA ASP A 39 2.98 1.93 10.00
C ASP A 39 4.16 0.96 9.79
N MET A 40 5.35 1.39 10.18
CA MET A 40 6.59 0.62 10.00
C MET A 40 6.63 -0.69 10.78
N ALA A 41 5.81 -0.84 11.82
CA ALA A 41 5.86 -1.98 12.74
C ALA A 41 4.65 -2.93 12.59
N GLY A 42 3.66 -2.58 11.76
CA GLY A 42 2.46 -3.39 11.59
C GLY A 42 1.54 -3.37 12.82
N LEU A 43 1.42 -2.20 13.46
CA LEU A 43 0.69 -2.00 14.71
C LEU A 43 -0.78 -1.63 14.52
N LEU A 44 -1.14 -1.02 13.39
CA LEU A 44 -2.49 -0.52 13.18
C LEU A 44 -3.47 -1.69 13.07
N ARG A 45 -4.49 -1.71 13.94
CA ARG A 45 -5.50 -2.77 13.96
C ARG A 45 -6.74 -2.40 13.14
N PRO A 46 -7.44 -3.38 12.54
CA PRO A 46 -8.66 -3.13 11.75
C PRO A 46 -9.73 -2.32 12.50
N LEU A 47 -9.90 -2.57 13.80
CA LEU A 47 -10.90 -1.88 14.63
C LEU A 47 -10.58 -0.39 14.89
N GLU A 48 -9.31 0.00 14.77
CA GLU A 48 -8.85 1.37 14.96
C GLU A 48 -9.00 2.20 13.69
N VAL A 49 -9.10 1.53 12.53
CA VAL A 49 -9.07 2.18 11.22
C VAL A 49 -10.23 3.15 11.02
N ALA A 50 -11.46 2.76 11.34
CA ALA A 50 -12.63 3.61 11.12
C ALA A 50 -12.56 4.96 11.89
N PRO A 51 -12.33 4.98 13.22
CA PRO A 51 -12.20 6.25 13.94
C PRO A 51 -10.94 7.01 13.53
N PHE A 52 -9.85 6.32 13.19
CA PHE A 52 -8.61 6.94 12.73
C PHE A 52 -8.78 7.64 11.38
N MET A 53 -9.35 6.96 10.39
CA MET A 53 -9.62 7.52 9.06
C MET A 53 -10.58 8.70 9.14
N LYS A 54 -11.63 8.62 9.95
CA LYS A 54 -12.52 9.76 10.21
C LYS A 54 -11.74 10.97 10.73
N THR A 55 -10.90 10.74 11.73
CA THR A 55 -10.05 11.79 12.33
C THR A 55 -9.11 12.43 11.30
N LEU A 56 -8.50 11.63 10.42
CA LEU A 56 -7.65 12.15 9.35
C LEU A 56 -8.46 12.95 8.32
N ARG A 57 -9.62 12.45 7.90
CA ARG A 57 -10.52 13.15 6.96
C ARG A 57 -11.02 14.47 7.53
N ASP A 58 -11.37 14.52 8.80
CA ASP A 58 -11.75 15.76 9.50
C ASP A 58 -10.58 16.77 9.55
N ALA A 59 -9.33 16.29 9.56
CA ALA A 59 -8.13 17.13 9.56
C ALA A 59 -7.80 17.71 8.18
N VAL A 60 -7.85 16.89 7.12
CA VAL A 60 -7.30 17.23 5.80
C VAL A 60 -8.33 17.39 4.68
N GLY A 61 -9.58 16.96 4.91
CA GLY A 61 -10.67 16.97 3.94
C GLY A 61 -10.75 15.72 3.05
N ASP A 62 -11.83 15.64 2.29
CA ASP A 62 -12.15 14.48 1.44
C ASP A 62 -11.35 14.44 0.13
N THR A 63 -10.83 15.58 -0.31
CA THR A 63 -10.11 15.71 -1.60
C THR A 63 -8.67 15.23 -1.53
N VAL A 64 -8.08 15.14 -0.33
CA VAL A 64 -6.67 14.75 -0.16
C VAL A 64 -6.54 13.24 -0.31
N ALA A 65 -5.60 12.79 -1.13
CA ALA A 65 -5.31 11.35 -1.24
C ALA A 65 -4.62 10.85 0.03
N ILE A 66 -5.13 9.75 0.59
CA ILE A 66 -4.53 9.10 1.75
C ILE A 66 -3.82 7.84 1.27
N HIS A 67 -2.53 7.74 1.58
CA HIS A 67 -1.66 6.63 1.25
C HIS A 67 -1.28 5.83 2.50
N PHE A 68 -1.63 4.57 2.55
CA PHE A 68 -1.36 3.70 3.67
C PHE A 68 -0.19 2.76 3.38
N HIS A 69 0.81 2.81 4.26
CA HIS A 69 1.95 1.92 4.27
C HIS A 69 1.95 1.11 5.56
N THR A 70 2.05 -0.20 5.48
CA THR A 70 2.14 -1.09 6.64
C THR A 70 3.04 -2.29 6.39
N HIS A 71 3.48 -2.92 7.47
CA HIS A 71 4.22 -4.17 7.47
C HIS A 71 3.34 -5.31 8.03
N ALA A 72 3.53 -6.52 7.51
CA ALA A 72 2.81 -7.74 7.87
C ALA A 72 3.36 -8.44 9.13
N THR A 73 4.15 -7.73 9.94
CA THR A 73 4.86 -8.29 11.11
C THR A 73 3.90 -8.94 12.12
N SER A 74 2.70 -8.39 12.28
CA SER A 74 1.65 -8.90 13.17
C SER A 74 0.75 -9.97 12.50
N SER A 75 1.01 -10.29 11.23
CA SER A 75 0.17 -11.13 10.36
C SER A 75 -1.28 -10.66 10.18
N GLY A 76 -1.65 -9.48 10.71
CA GLY A 76 -2.98 -8.89 10.60
C GLY A 76 -3.09 -7.77 9.55
N SER A 77 -1.99 -7.43 8.87
CA SER A 77 -1.89 -6.27 7.97
C SER A 77 -2.87 -6.32 6.80
N VAL A 78 -3.16 -7.51 6.25
CA VAL A 78 -4.13 -7.69 5.16
C VAL A 78 -5.53 -7.24 5.60
N ALA A 79 -5.95 -7.62 6.81
CA ALA A 79 -7.22 -7.20 7.38
C ALA A 79 -7.26 -5.68 7.59
N THR A 80 -6.16 -5.10 8.10
CA THR A 80 -6.05 -3.64 8.28
C THR A 80 -6.12 -2.92 6.94
N CYS A 81 -5.43 -3.41 5.91
CA CYS A 81 -5.48 -2.85 4.56
C CYS A 81 -6.90 -2.90 3.98
N MET A 82 -7.61 -4.00 4.17
CA MET A 82 -9.01 -4.10 3.73
C MET A 82 -9.91 -3.10 4.46
N SER A 83 -9.74 -2.94 5.78
CA SER A 83 -10.47 -1.91 6.54
C SER A 83 -10.11 -0.49 6.10
N MET A 84 -8.85 -0.23 5.75
CA MET A 84 -8.41 1.07 5.21
C MET A 84 -9.04 1.34 3.85
N ALA A 85 -9.06 0.33 2.97
CA ALA A 85 -9.72 0.38 1.68
C ALA A 85 -11.21 0.74 1.84
N GLN A 86 -11.93 0.00 2.69
CA GLN A 86 -13.35 0.24 2.97
C GLN A 86 -13.61 1.64 3.57
N SER A 87 -12.67 2.15 4.36
CA SER A 87 -12.77 3.47 5.02
C SER A 87 -12.36 4.65 4.14
N GLY A 88 -12.14 4.43 2.84
CA GLY A 88 -11.86 5.53 1.92
C GLY A 88 -10.38 5.84 1.71
N CYS A 89 -9.46 4.94 2.07
CA CYS A 89 -8.06 5.08 1.71
C CYS A 89 -7.89 5.01 0.17
N THR A 90 -6.98 5.80 -0.38
CA THR A 90 -6.79 5.94 -1.83
C THR A 90 -5.67 5.05 -2.33
N ILE A 91 -4.61 4.89 -1.53
CA ILE A 91 -3.42 4.14 -1.92
C ILE A 91 -3.01 3.19 -0.80
N ILE A 92 -2.68 1.93 -1.12
CA ILE A 92 -2.18 0.94 -0.15
C ILE A 92 -0.89 0.33 -0.66
N ASP A 93 0.14 0.24 0.18
CA ASP A 93 1.37 -0.47 -0.16
C ASP A 93 1.23 -1.98 0.01
N SER A 94 1.72 -2.71 -0.98
CA SER A 94 1.72 -4.16 -1.03
C SER A 94 3.02 -4.67 -1.66
N ALA A 95 3.30 -5.96 -1.50
CA ALA A 95 4.44 -6.61 -2.13
C ALA A 95 3.99 -7.80 -2.99
N SER A 96 4.82 -8.17 -3.96
CA SER A 96 4.63 -9.42 -4.71
C SER A 96 4.65 -10.63 -3.78
N ALA A 97 3.93 -11.70 -4.11
CA ALA A 97 3.75 -12.86 -3.24
C ALA A 97 5.06 -13.54 -2.80
N SER A 98 6.11 -13.51 -3.63
CA SER A 98 7.43 -14.05 -3.24
C SER A 98 8.18 -13.20 -2.21
N MET A 99 7.79 -11.94 -2.06
CA MET A 99 8.46 -10.94 -1.21
C MET A 99 7.52 -10.32 -0.19
N SER A 100 6.32 -10.85 -0.04
CA SER A 100 5.31 -10.36 0.91
C SER A 100 5.39 -11.09 2.24
N ASP A 101 4.63 -10.56 3.20
CA ASP A 101 4.43 -11.15 4.52
C ASP A 101 5.70 -11.20 5.38
N GLY A 102 5.60 -11.80 6.58
CA GLY A 102 6.66 -11.72 7.58
C GLY A 102 6.89 -10.27 7.99
N THR A 103 8.11 -9.75 7.83
CA THR A 103 8.41 -8.33 8.08
C THR A 103 8.21 -7.44 6.87
N SER A 104 7.75 -7.97 5.73
CA SER A 104 7.49 -7.23 4.50
C SER A 104 6.06 -6.66 4.47
N GLN A 105 5.65 -6.07 3.36
CA GLN A 105 4.27 -5.60 3.12
C GLN A 105 3.30 -6.79 2.93
N PRO A 106 1.99 -6.58 3.09
CA PRO A 106 0.99 -7.61 2.75
C PRO A 106 1.05 -8.02 1.28
N SER A 107 0.69 -9.28 1.01
CA SER A 107 0.65 -9.81 -0.35
C SER A 107 -0.35 -9.07 -1.24
N LEU A 108 0.15 -8.53 -2.36
CA LEU A 108 -0.66 -7.95 -3.43
C LEU A 108 -1.63 -8.96 -4.02
N HIS A 109 -1.22 -10.22 -4.17
CA HIS A 109 -2.08 -11.27 -4.74
C HIS A 109 -3.29 -11.51 -3.84
N THR A 110 -3.07 -11.57 -2.53
CA THR A 110 -4.13 -11.71 -1.53
C THR A 110 -5.06 -10.50 -1.56
N LEU A 111 -4.54 -9.27 -1.61
CA LEU A 111 -5.36 -8.06 -1.65
C LEU A 111 -6.22 -7.99 -2.92
N LEU A 112 -5.65 -8.32 -4.09
CA LEU A 112 -6.38 -8.40 -5.35
C LEU A 112 -7.49 -9.44 -5.31
N ALA A 113 -7.19 -10.65 -4.83
CA ALA A 113 -8.19 -11.71 -4.70
C ALA A 113 -9.33 -11.31 -3.75
N MET A 114 -9.05 -10.55 -2.69
CA MET A 114 -10.06 -10.05 -1.76
C MET A 114 -10.91 -8.91 -2.31
N LEU A 115 -10.36 -8.10 -3.22
CA LEU A 115 -11.07 -6.96 -3.84
C LEU A 115 -11.84 -7.35 -5.10
N GLN A 116 -11.58 -8.54 -5.65
CA GLN A 116 -12.19 -9.02 -6.89
C GLN A 116 -13.72 -9.05 -6.81
N GLY A 117 -14.39 -8.42 -7.78
CA GLY A 117 -15.84 -8.31 -7.86
C GLY A 117 -16.49 -7.31 -6.89
N GLY A 118 -15.70 -6.57 -6.09
CA GLY A 118 -16.18 -5.51 -5.21
C GLY A 118 -16.17 -4.12 -5.85
N ASP A 119 -16.73 -3.12 -5.15
CA ASP A 119 -16.78 -1.72 -5.61
C ASP A 119 -15.41 -1.08 -5.83
N ARG A 120 -14.37 -1.69 -5.25
CA ARG A 120 -12.97 -1.24 -5.27
C ARG A 120 -12.05 -2.24 -5.97
N ASP A 121 -12.62 -3.10 -6.81
CA ASP A 121 -11.87 -3.99 -7.69
C ASP A 121 -11.09 -3.14 -8.73
N PRO A 122 -9.77 -3.28 -8.85
CA PRO A 122 -8.98 -2.58 -9.86
C PRO A 122 -9.08 -3.22 -11.25
N GLY A 123 -9.72 -4.39 -11.38
CA GLY A 123 -9.79 -5.16 -12.62
C GLY A 123 -8.50 -5.88 -12.99
N ILE A 124 -7.61 -6.11 -12.02
CA ILE A 124 -6.31 -6.78 -12.23
C ILE A 124 -6.44 -8.24 -11.77
N ASN A 125 -6.20 -9.17 -12.68
CA ASN A 125 -6.17 -10.58 -12.35
C ASN A 125 -4.87 -10.91 -11.59
N TYR A 126 -5.00 -11.35 -10.34
CA TYR A 126 -3.85 -11.70 -9.50
C TYR A 126 -3.01 -12.86 -10.07
N MET A 127 -3.58 -13.72 -10.91
CA MET A 127 -2.85 -14.82 -11.55
C MET A 127 -1.85 -14.31 -12.59
N ASP A 128 -2.13 -13.17 -13.24
CA ASP A 128 -1.24 -12.59 -14.26
C ASP A 128 0.06 -12.07 -13.63
N LEU A 129 0.05 -11.81 -12.31
CA LEU A 129 1.22 -11.37 -11.56
C LEU A 129 2.19 -12.51 -11.22
N GLU A 130 1.78 -13.77 -11.34
CA GLU A 130 2.66 -14.92 -11.10
C GLU A 130 3.89 -14.93 -12.01
N VAL A 131 3.76 -14.40 -13.23
CA VAL A 131 4.86 -14.27 -14.19
C VAL A 131 5.97 -13.34 -13.68
N CYS A 132 5.63 -12.38 -12.81
CA CYS A 132 6.58 -11.44 -12.23
C CYS A 132 7.30 -11.99 -10.98
N VAL A 133 6.75 -13.04 -10.35
CA VAL A 133 7.26 -13.64 -9.10
C VAL A 133 8.71 -14.15 -9.23
N PRO A 134 9.13 -14.82 -10.33
CA PRO A 134 10.50 -15.29 -10.51
C PRO A 134 11.51 -14.17 -10.82
N CYS A 135 11.08 -13.05 -11.42
CA CYS A 135 11.95 -11.93 -11.80
C CYS A 135 12.24 -10.98 -10.63
N MET A 136 11.40 -11.00 -9.60
CA MET A 136 11.47 -10.13 -8.43
C MET A 136 12.46 -10.67 -7.37
N GLY A 137 13.73 -10.82 -7.75
CA GLY A 137 14.83 -11.07 -6.80
C GLY A 137 15.25 -9.83 -5.98
N SER A 138 14.61 -8.67 -6.20
CA SER A 138 14.82 -7.40 -5.49
C SER A 138 13.48 -6.85 -5.00
N MET A 139 13.46 -6.34 -3.77
CA MET A 139 12.29 -5.87 -3.02
C MET A 139 11.52 -4.82 -3.83
N CYS A 140 10.47 -5.24 -4.52
CA CYS A 140 9.65 -4.36 -5.34
C CYS A 140 8.40 -3.97 -4.54
N MET A 141 8.37 -2.72 -4.08
CA MET A 141 7.18 -2.12 -3.46
C MET A 141 6.14 -1.92 -4.57
N CYS A 142 4.96 -2.51 -4.42
CA CYS A 142 3.83 -2.26 -5.31
C CYS A 142 2.86 -1.32 -4.61
N MET A 143 2.81 -0.07 -5.09
CA MET A 143 1.91 0.94 -4.58
C MET A 143 0.58 0.84 -5.32
N TYR A 144 -0.49 0.55 -4.58
CA TYR A 144 -1.79 0.23 -5.14
C TYR A 144 -2.73 1.42 -5.04
N ILE A 145 -3.09 2.05 -6.15
CA ILE A 145 -4.02 3.19 -6.19
C ILE A 145 -5.41 2.69 -6.62
N PHE A 146 -6.46 3.00 -5.86
CA PHE A 146 -7.84 2.68 -6.26
C PHE A 146 -8.22 3.51 -7.51
N GLY A 147 -8.27 2.87 -8.68
CA GLY A 147 -8.67 3.45 -9.95
C GLY A 147 -7.76 3.17 -11.14
N GLU A 148 -6.45 2.97 -10.92
CA GLU A 148 -5.44 2.50 -11.89
C GLU A 148 -4.21 1.94 -11.14
N LEU A 149 -3.52 0.94 -11.71
CA LEU A 149 -2.20 0.49 -11.22
C LEU A 149 -1.15 1.53 -11.59
N VAL A 150 -0.64 2.31 -10.62
CA VAL A 150 0.17 3.48 -10.97
C VAL A 150 1.67 3.33 -10.71
N TYR A 151 2.19 2.47 -9.81
CA TYR A 151 3.65 2.26 -9.72
C TYR A 151 4.09 0.88 -9.20
N LEU A 152 4.71 0.06 -10.06
CA LEU A 152 5.74 -0.90 -9.68
C LEU A 152 7.06 -0.12 -9.61
N LEU A 153 7.59 0.16 -8.43
CA LEU A 153 8.94 0.71 -8.32
C LEU A 153 9.93 -0.45 -8.20
N PRO A 154 10.63 -0.86 -9.27
CA PRO A 154 11.79 -1.71 -9.11
C PRO A 154 12.86 -0.87 -8.38
N PHE A 155 13.28 -1.29 -7.20
CA PHE A 155 14.56 -0.84 -6.63
C PHE A 155 15.67 -1.53 -7.45
N SER A 156 15.84 -1.12 -8.70
CA SER A 156 16.85 -1.66 -9.62
C SER A 156 18.01 -0.68 -9.73
N PHE A 157 19.16 -1.10 -9.21
CA PHE A 157 20.46 -0.54 -9.51
C PHE A 157 20.91 -1.02 -10.92
N ALA A 158 20.09 -0.88 -11.96
CA ALA A 158 20.49 -1.23 -13.33
C ALA A 158 19.66 -0.50 -14.40
N SER A 159 20.29 0.54 -14.96
CA SER A 159 20.14 1.24 -16.26
C SER A 159 18.77 1.67 -16.80
N PRO A 160 18.69 2.85 -17.46
CA PRO A 160 17.43 3.45 -17.89
C PRO A 160 16.98 2.92 -19.26
N SER A 161 15.71 2.54 -19.37
CA SER A 161 14.99 2.54 -20.64
C SER A 161 13.64 3.27 -20.47
N PRO A 162 13.21 4.06 -21.48
CA PRO A 162 12.07 4.98 -21.34
C PRO A 162 10.73 4.23 -21.47
N MET A 163 9.82 4.50 -20.54
CA MET A 163 8.44 3.99 -20.59
C MET A 163 7.61 4.72 -21.65
N THR A 164 7.00 4.00 -22.58
CA THR A 164 5.92 4.52 -23.45
C THR A 164 4.55 4.07 -22.96
N ASN A 165 3.65 5.05 -22.94
CA ASN A 165 2.29 5.03 -22.43
C ASN A 165 1.33 4.26 -23.37
N THR A 166 1.39 2.93 -23.41
CA THR A 166 0.33 2.07 -23.97
C THR A 166 0.61 0.60 -23.68
N GLY A 167 -0.27 -0.06 -22.93
CA GLY A 167 -0.42 -1.51 -22.93
C GLY A 167 0.56 -2.27 -22.02
N LEU A 168 0.03 -3.36 -21.46
CA LEU A 168 0.77 -4.48 -20.90
C LEU A 168 1.77 -5.00 -21.96
N ALA A 169 2.91 -4.34 -22.11
CA ALA A 169 3.96 -4.79 -23.02
C ALA A 169 4.71 -5.92 -22.32
N SER A 170 4.30 -7.13 -22.68
CA SER A 170 5.05 -8.38 -22.76
C SER A 170 6.58 -8.34 -22.53
N GLU A 171 7.05 -7.92 -21.38
CA GLU A 171 8.30 -8.44 -20.83
C GLU A 171 7.95 -9.71 -20.08
N THR A 172 7.62 -10.75 -20.85
CA THR A 172 7.61 -12.11 -20.33
C THR A 172 8.99 -12.36 -19.75
N CYS A 173 9.06 -12.60 -18.45
CA CYS A 173 10.20 -13.24 -17.83
C CYS A 173 10.28 -14.65 -18.42
N THR A 174 10.92 -14.80 -19.58
CA THR A 174 11.13 -16.12 -20.20
C THR A 174 12.00 -16.92 -19.25
N PRO A 175 11.58 -18.13 -18.82
CA PRO A 175 12.43 -18.99 -18.00
C PRO A 175 13.74 -19.27 -18.75
N PRO A 176 14.88 -19.42 -18.05
CA PRO A 176 16.15 -19.71 -18.70
C PRO A 176 15.99 -20.99 -19.52
N SER A 177 16.24 -20.91 -20.83
CA SER A 177 16.23 -22.06 -21.73
C SER A 177 17.21 -23.10 -21.19
N SER A 178 16.71 -24.31 -20.92
CA SER A 178 17.54 -25.44 -20.51
C SER A 178 18.65 -25.69 -21.55
N PRO A 179 19.92 -25.88 -21.13
CA PRO A 179 20.98 -26.20 -22.08
C PRO A 179 20.74 -27.59 -22.69
N ALA A 180 20.83 -27.64 -24.02
CA ALA A 180 20.86 -28.87 -24.81
C ALA A 180 22.23 -29.58 -24.69
#